data_AF-A0A2N3YEX9-F1
#
_entry.id   AF-A0A2N3YEX9-F1
#
_cell.length_a   1.000
_cell.length_b   1.000
_cell.length_c   1.000
_cell.angle_alpha   90.00
_cell.angle_beta   90.00
_cell.angle_gamma   90.00
#
_symmetry.space_group_name_H-M   'P 1'
#
loop_
_entity.id
_entity.type
_entity.pdbx_description
1 polymer ?
#
loop_
_entity_poly.entity_id
_entity_poly.type
_entity_poly.pdbx_seq_one_letter_code
_entity_poly.pdbx_strand_id
1 'polypeptide(L)'
;MNPAVGYLTHLADQEGVTPIHNHEPSFWLRARLVDLHSRWNTGRMLTCRHVLTQPGGVFITALWLPEVMVCTSCAVDALRLPAAADLTCDRCSAPDPKTRAVAVDEQGVIVTFGLCPDCYRREMPA
;
A
#
# COMPACT_ATOMS: atom_id res chain seq x y z
N MET A 1 -8.31 -18.39 -6.06
CA MET A 1 -8.53 -16.95 -5.94
C MET A 1 -7.35 -16.37 -5.16
N ASN A 2 -6.69 -15.32 -5.65
CA ASN A 2 -5.54 -14.71 -4.95
C ASN A 2 -6.06 -14.15 -3.60
N PRO A 3 -5.54 -14.61 -2.44
CA PRO A 3 -6.00 -14.14 -1.14
C PRO A 3 -5.82 -12.62 -0.97
N ALA A 4 -4.83 -12.01 -1.64
CA ALA A 4 -4.62 -10.56 -1.63
C ALA A 4 -5.80 -9.82 -2.29
N VAL A 5 -6.29 -10.29 -3.44
CA VAL A 5 -7.47 -9.71 -4.11
C VAL A 5 -8.70 -9.75 -3.20
N GLY A 6 -8.93 -10.87 -2.49
CA GLY A 6 -10.04 -10.98 -1.54
C GLY A 6 -9.91 -10.02 -0.36
N TYR A 7 -8.69 -9.82 0.14
CA TYR A 7 -8.43 -8.86 1.22
C TYR A 7 -8.53 -7.40 0.76
N LEU A 8 -8.13 -7.10 -0.48
CA LEU A 8 -8.28 -5.77 -1.08
C LEU A 8 -9.75 -5.38 -1.19
N THR A 9 -10.63 -6.31 -1.57
CA THR A 9 -12.09 -6.10 -1.53
C THR A 9 -12.58 -5.85 -0.11
N HIS A 10 -12.08 -6.62 0.87
CA HIS A 10 -12.45 -6.42 2.28
C HIS A 10 -12.05 -5.03 2.82
N LEU A 11 -10.86 -4.52 2.45
CA LEU A 11 -10.45 -3.15 2.82
C LEU A 11 -11.40 -2.08 2.27
N ALA A 12 -11.94 -2.30 1.06
CA ALA A 12 -12.88 -1.39 0.42
C ALA A 12 -14.22 -1.30 1.17
N ASP A 13 -14.64 -2.41 1.77
CA ASP A 13 -15.92 -2.51 2.48
C ASP A 13 -15.85 -1.96 3.90
N GLN A 14 -14.65 -1.88 4.49
CA GLN A 14 -14.49 -1.55 5.91
C GLN A 14 -14.02 -0.12 6.20
N GLU A 15 -13.25 0.52 5.31
CA GLU A 15 -12.51 1.75 5.65
C GLU A 15 -12.29 2.63 4.41
N GLY A 16 -11.99 3.92 4.60
CA GLY A 16 -11.76 4.95 3.56
C GLY A 16 -10.56 4.73 2.62
N VAL A 17 -10.22 3.47 2.32
CA VAL A 17 -9.21 3.04 1.36
C VAL A 17 -9.89 2.72 0.04
N THR A 18 -9.42 3.35 -1.03
CA THR A 18 -9.90 3.03 -2.38
C THR A 18 -9.09 1.85 -2.94
N PRO A 19 -9.68 0.65 -3.11
CA PRO A 19 -9.00 -0.43 -3.80
C PRO A 19 -8.87 -0.08 -5.28
N ILE A 20 -7.75 -0.45 -5.87
CA ILE A 20 -7.52 -0.30 -7.29
C ILE A 20 -7.20 -1.69 -7.86
N HIS A 21 -8.09 -2.19 -8.72
CA HIS A 21 -7.96 -3.49 -9.39
C HIS A 21 -7.52 -3.30 -10.84
N ASN A 22 -6.64 -4.19 -11.34
CA ASN A 22 -6.21 -4.25 -12.75
C ASN A 22 -5.71 -2.90 -13.33
N HIS A 23 -5.15 -2.05 -12.48
CA HIS A 23 -4.65 -0.74 -12.87
C HIS A 23 -3.30 -0.86 -13.54
N GLU A 24 -3.11 -0.16 -14.65
CA GLU A 24 -1.78 0.02 -15.24
C GLU A 24 -1.06 1.14 -14.49
N PRO A 25 -0.02 0.85 -13.68
CA PRO A 25 0.61 1.86 -12.85
C PRO A 25 1.23 2.97 -13.70
N SER A 26 1.07 4.22 -13.27
CA SER A 26 1.82 5.34 -13.85
C SER A 26 3.33 5.14 -13.68
N PHE A 27 4.15 5.91 -14.41
CA PHE A 27 5.61 5.83 -14.28
C PHE A 27 6.09 6.00 -12.82
N TRP A 28 5.42 6.88 -12.05
CA TRP A 28 5.74 7.09 -10.65
C TRP A 28 5.46 5.84 -9.82
N LEU A 29 4.24 5.30 -9.88
CA LEU A 29 3.87 4.13 -9.09
C LEU A 29 4.72 2.92 -9.48
N ARG A 30 4.95 2.72 -10.79
CA ARG A 30 5.84 1.67 -11.29
C ARG A 30 7.26 1.76 -10.71
N ALA A 31 7.84 2.96 -10.62
CA ALA A 31 9.14 3.14 -10.01
C ALA A 31 9.15 2.79 -8.50
N ARG A 32 8.07 3.11 -7.78
CA ARG A 32 7.91 2.74 -6.36
C ARG A 32 7.76 1.23 -6.17
N LEU A 33 6.98 0.57 -7.02
CA LEU A 33 6.82 -0.88 -7.01
C LEU A 33 8.14 -1.59 -7.32
N VAL A 34 8.92 -1.09 -8.29
CA VAL A 34 10.26 -1.61 -8.59
C VAL A 34 11.20 -1.47 -7.38
N ASP A 35 11.18 -0.34 -6.66
CA ASP A 35 11.96 -0.16 -5.43
C ASP A 35 11.54 -1.16 -4.34
N LEU A 36 10.24 -1.37 -4.15
CA LEU A 36 9.71 -2.36 -3.20
C LEU A 36 10.19 -3.78 -3.55
N HIS A 37 10.06 -4.19 -4.81
CA HIS A 37 10.54 -5.49 -5.28
C HIS A 37 12.04 -5.66 -5.07
N SER A 38 12.82 -4.61 -5.33
CA SER A 38 14.27 -4.61 -5.08
C SER A 38 14.58 -4.83 -3.59
N ARG A 39 13.87 -4.14 -2.69
CA ARG A 39 14.04 -4.30 -1.23
C ARG A 39 13.68 -5.70 -0.76
N TRP A 40 12.58 -6.24 -1.27
CA TRP A 40 12.15 -7.60 -0.97
C TRP A 40 13.19 -8.63 -1.41
N ASN A 41 13.61 -8.57 -2.67
CA ASN A 41 14.56 -9.51 -3.26
C ASN A 41 15.97 -9.43 -2.64
N THR A 42 16.34 -8.27 -2.10
CA THR A 42 17.63 -8.07 -1.42
C THR A 42 17.57 -8.30 0.09
N GLY A 43 16.42 -8.75 0.63
CA GLY A 43 16.26 -9.00 2.06
C GLY A 43 16.32 -7.73 2.93
N ARG A 44 16.00 -6.57 2.36
CA ARG A 44 16.05 -5.25 3.03
C ARG A 44 14.71 -4.83 3.65
N MET A 45 13.70 -5.70 3.62
CA MET A 45 12.43 -5.45 4.29
C MET A 45 12.41 -6.08 5.69
N LEU A 46 11.96 -5.29 6.66
CA LEU A 46 11.61 -5.75 7.99
C LEU A 46 10.22 -6.39 7.93
N THR A 47 10.13 -7.63 8.41
CA THR A 47 8.88 -8.37 8.45
C THR A 47 8.41 -8.61 9.87
N CYS A 48 7.09 -8.55 10.12
CA CYS A 48 6.59 -9.04 11.41
C CYS A 48 6.82 -10.55 11.55
N ARG A 49 7.02 -11.04 12.79
CA ARG A 49 7.29 -12.46 13.08
C ARG A 49 6.23 -13.42 12.49
N HIS A 50 4.99 -12.96 12.35
CA HIS A 50 3.89 -13.76 11.80
C HIS A 50 4.06 -14.16 10.34
N VAL A 51 4.84 -13.38 9.55
CA VAL A 51 5.13 -13.69 8.15
C VAL A 51 5.77 -15.08 8.02
N LEU A 52 6.64 -15.44 8.98
CA LEU A 52 7.34 -16.74 8.97
C LEU A 52 6.43 -17.91 9.35
N THR A 53 5.31 -17.64 10.02
CA THR A 53 4.40 -18.67 10.55
C THR A 53 3.15 -18.88 9.69
N GLN A 54 2.95 -18.07 8.65
CA GLN A 54 1.78 -18.11 7.77
C GLN A 54 2.18 -18.19 6.29
N PRO A 55 2.60 -19.37 5.80
CA PRO A 55 2.88 -19.59 4.38
C PRO A 55 1.63 -19.27 3.54
N GLY A 56 1.77 -18.44 2.51
CA GLY A 56 0.66 -18.04 1.63
C GLY A 56 -0.30 -16.99 2.21
N GLY A 57 0.07 -16.33 3.32
CA GLY A 57 -0.68 -15.21 3.87
C GLY A 57 -0.67 -13.97 2.97
N VAL A 58 -1.60 -13.05 3.24
CA VAL A 58 -1.62 -11.72 2.62
C VAL A 58 -0.67 -10.81 3.37
N PHE A 59 0.20 -10.13 2.64
CA PHE A 59 1.14 -9.17 3.20
C PHE A 59 0.79 -7.75 2.77
N ILE A 60 1.13 -6.79 3.62
CA ILE A 60 0.80 -5.38 3.46
C ILE A 60 2.06 -4.56 3.67
N THR A 61 2.27 -3.57 2.81
CA THR A 61 3.32 -2.55 2.94
C THR A 61 2.74 -1.18 2.58
N ALA A 62 3.39 -0.11 3.01
CA ALA A 62 2.97 1.26 2.70
C ALA A 62 4.10 2.03 2.00
N LEU A 63 3.77 2.87 1.01
CA LEU A 63 4.80 3.61 0.25
C LEU A 63 5.56 4.66 1.07
N TRP A 64 4.97 5.15 2.17
CA TRP A 64 5.65 6.03 3.13
C TRP A 64 6.61 5.26 4.06
N LEU A 65 6.50 3.92 4.14
CA LEU A 65 7.36 3.04 4.93
C LEU A 65 7.78 1.78 4.14
N PRO A 66 8.51 1.95 3.01
CA PRO A 66 8.76 0.88 2.05
C PRO A 66 9.72 -0.21 2.55
N GLU A 67 10.36 -0.03 3.71
CA GLU A 67 11.18 -1.04 4.36
C GLU A 67 10.39 -1.97 5.29
N VAL A 68 9.08 -1.77 5.48
CA VAL A 68 8.27 -2.60 6.38
C VAL A 68 7.22 -3.39 5.59
N MET A 69 7.15 -4.70 5.84
CA MET A 69 6.07 -5.56 5.36
C MET A 69 5.47 -6.35 6.52
N VAL A 70 4.16 -6.35 6.63
CA VAL A 70 3.45 -6.95 7.77
C VAL A 70 2.28 -7.81 7.31
N CYS A 71 1.84 -8.74 8.15
CA CYS A 71 0.59 -9.46 7.92
C CYS A 71 -0.62 -8.54 8.19
N THR A 72 -1.80 -8.97 7.75
CA THR A 72 -3.08 -8.26 7.93
C THR A 72 -3.36 -7.89 9.39
N SER A 73 -3.03 -8.76 10.35
CA SER A 73 -3.24 -8.50 11.78
C SER A 73 -2.30 -7.45 12.35
N CYS A 74 -1.06 -7.35 11.84
CA CYS A 74 -0.07 -6.38 12.33
C CYS A 74 -0.17 -5.02 11.65
N ALA A 75 -0.84 -4.93 10.49
CA ALA A 75 -0.93 -3.71 9.70
C ALA A 75 -1.63 -2.57 10.44
N VAL A 76 -2.66 -2.88 11.24
CA VAL A 76 -3.44 -1.88 12.00
C VAL A 76 -2.57 -1.06 12.94
N ASP A 77 -1.56 -1.68 13.56
CA ASP A 77 -0.67 -0.99 14.49
C ASP A 77 0.61 -0.50 13.80
N ALA A 78 1.20 -1.32 12.92
CA ALA A 78 2.49 -1.03 12.32
C ALA A 78 2.43 0.04 11.21
N LEU A 79 1.31 0.14 10.50
CA LEU A 79 1.13 1.10 9.39
C LEU A 79 0.23 2.28 9.79
N ARG A 80 -0.04 2.45 11.09
CA ARG A 80 -0.83 3.56 11.59
C ARG A 80 -0.01 4.84 11.59
N LEU A 81 -0.47 5.84 10.85
CA LEU A 81 0.07 7.19 10.92
C LEU A 81 -0.68 8.04 11.97
N PRO A 82 -0.01 9.00 12.63
CA PRO A 82 -0.69 10.10 13.29
C PRO A 82 -1.58 10.85 12.29
N ALA A 83 -2.75 11.33 12.72
CA ALA A 83 -3.76 11.93 11.84
C ALA A 83 -3.23 13.04 10.91
N ALA A 84 -2.20 13.80 11.32
CA ALA A 84 -1.58 14.82 10.46
C ALA A 84 -0.67 14.22 9.36
N ALA A 85 0.06 13.14 9.66
CA ALA A 85 0.92 12.47 8.69
C ALA A 85 0.09 11.68 7.66
N ASP A 86 -1.08 11.19 8.07
CA ASP A 86 -2.06 10.50 7.23
C ASP A 86 -2.65 11.38 6.12
N LEU A 87 -2.47 12.71 6.22
CA LEU A 87 -2.90 13.68 5.22
C LEU A 87 -1.80 14.05 4.22
N THR A 88 -0.62 13.42 4.27
CA THR A 88 0.49 13.72 3.36
C THR A 88 0.45 12.83 2.13
N CYS A 89 0.48 13.45 0.94
CA CYS A 89 0.51 12.72 -0.32
C CYS A 89 1.86 12.02 -0.53
N ASP A 90 1.87 10.71 -0.76
CA ASP A 90 3.08 9.91 -1.01
C ASP A 90 3.80 10.28 -2.32
N ARG A 91 3.08 10.91 -3.27
CA ARG A 91 3.63 11.27 -4.57
C ARG A 91 4.32 12.63 -4.59
N CYS A 92 3.69 13.65 -4.02
CA CYS A 92 4.20 15.02 -4.05
C CYS A 92 4.67 15.53 -2.68
N SER A 93 4.52 14.74 -1.63
CA SER A 93 4.87 15.07 -0.24
C SER A 93 4.14 16.31 0.33
N ALA A 94 3.11 16.80 -0.38
CA ALA A 94 2.30 17.91 0.11
C ALA A 94 1.22 17.41 1.10
N PRO A 95 1.02 18.09 2.24
CA PRO A 95 -0.13 17.84 3.08
C PRO A 95 -1.41 18.33 2.39
N ASP A 96 -2.44 17.49 2.38
CA ASP A 96 -3.75 17.81 1.83
C ASP A 96 -4.83 17.09 2.67
N PRO A 97 -5.79 17.81 3.27
CA PRO A 97 -6.87 17.19 4.06
C PRO A 97 -7.81 16.28 3.24
N LYS A 98 -7.69 16.32 1.91
CA LYS A 98 -8.42 15.46 0.96
C LYS A 98 -7.54 14.33 0.41
N THR A 99 -6.35 14.10 0.97
CA THR A 99 -5.55 12.91 0.69
C THR A 99 -6.38 11.67 0.97
N ARG A 100 -6.41 10.75 0.01
CA ARG A 100 -7.16 9.49 0.11
C ARG A 100 -6.18 8.34 0.23
N ALA A 101 -6.48 7.41 1.13
CA ALA A 101 -5.80 6.14 1.17
C ALA A 101 -6.22 5.30 -0.05
N VAL A 102 -5.24 4.68 -0.67
CA VAL A 102 -5.35 3.87 -1.87
C VAL A 102 -4.60 2.57 -1.63
N ALA A 103 -5.08 1.47 -2.20
CA ALA A 103 -4.40 0.20 -2.15
C ALA A 103 -4.43 -0.51 -3.51
N VAL A 104 -3.31 -1.16 -3.86
CA VAL A 104 -3.19 -2.03 -5.05
C VAL A 104 -2.71 -3.42 -4.63
N ASP A 105 -3.09 -4.44 -5.39
CA ASP A 105 -2.46 -5.76 -5.34
C ASP A 105 -1.27 -5.79 -6.29
N GLU A 106 -0.07 -5.94 -5.73
CA GLU A 106 1.16 -6.18 -6.47
C GLU A 106 1.65 -7.59 -6.14
N GLN A 107 1.38 -8.53 -7.04
CA GLN A 107 1.86 -9.92 -6.97
C GLN A 107 1.58 -10.63 -5.62
N GLY A 108 0.42 -10.37 -5.02
CA GLY A 108 0.03 -10.96 -3.74
C GLY A 108 0.40 -10.13 -2.50
N VAL A 109 1.01 -8.96 -2.71
CA VAL A 109 1.28 -7.96 -1.66
C VAL A 109 0.35 -6.77 -1.86
N ILE A 110 -0.33 -6.37 -0.79
CA ILE A 110 -1.12 -5.16 -0.77
C ILE A 110 -0.20 -3.98 -0.51
N VAL A 111 -0.13 -3.06 -1.46
CA VAL A 111 0.65 -1.83 -1.33
C VAL A 111 -0.31 -0.67 -1.08
N THR A 112 -0.20 -0.04 0.09
CA THR A 112 -1.03 1.10 0.49
C THR A 112 -0.27 2.41 0.34
N PHE A 113 -1.00 3.48 0.00
CA PHE A 113 -0.43 4.82 -0.15
C PHE A 113 -1.52 5.91 -0.14
N GLY A 114 -1.15 7.12 0.26
CA GLY A 114 -2.00 8.30 0.24
C GLY A 114 -1.78 9.15 -1.00
N LEU A 115 -2.84 9.52 -1.71
CA LEU A 115 -2.77 10.49 -2.82
C LEU A 115 -3.68 11.70 -2.58
N CYS A 116 -3.15 12.91 -2.76
CA CYS A 116 -3.98 14.12 -2.89
C CYS A 116 -4.83 14.06 -4.17
N PRO A 117 -5.92 14.84 -4.29
CA PRO A 117 -6.82 14.78 -5.44
C PRO A 117 -6.15 14.97 -6.80
N ASP A 118 -5.10 15.79 -6.88
CA ASP A 118 -4.36 16.00 -8.12
C ASP A 118 -3.49 14.81 -8.50
N CYS A 119 -2.78 14.23 -7.53
CA CYS A 119 -1.96 13.05 -7.75
C CYS A 119 -2.83 11.82 -8.02
N TYR A 120 -3.99 11.71 -7.37
CA TYR A 120 -4.98 10.67 -7.63
C TYR A 120 -5.46 10.70 -9.08
N ARG A 121 -5.87 11.87 -9.60
CA ARG A 121 -6.29 12.01 -11.00
C ARG A 121 -5.19 11.70 -12.01
N ARG A 122 -3.92 11.98 -11.66
CA ARG A 122 -2.77 11.63 -12.50
C ARG A 122 -2.44 10.14 -12.45
N GLU A 123 -2.78 9.47 -11.36
CA GLU A 123 -2.61 8.02 -11.23
C GLU A 123 -3.75 7.28 -11.93
N MET A 124 -4.98 7.77 -11.78
CA MET A 124 -6.20 7.19 -12.34
C MET A 124 -6.75 8.10 -13.47
N PRO A 125 -6.11 8.14 -14.66
CA PRO A 125 -6.69 8.82 -15.81
C PRO A 125 -8.00 8.12 -16.19
N ALA A 126 -9.02 8.94 -16.46
CA ALA A 126 -10.37 8.48 -16.82
C ALA A 126 -10.40 7.63 -18.10
#